data_AF-A0A7R7GGY7-F1
#
_entry.id   AF-A0A7R7GGY7-F1
#
_cell.length_a   1.000
_cell.length_b   1.000
_cell.length_c   1.000
_cell.angle_alpha   90.00
_cell.angle_beta   90.00
_cell.angle_gamma   90.00
#
_symmetry.space_group_name_H-M   'P 1'
#
loop_
_entity.id
_entity.type
_entity.pdbx_description
1 polymer ?
#
loop_
_entity_poly.entity_id
_entity_poly.type
_entity_poly.pdbx_seq_one_letter_code
_entity_poly.pdbx_strand_id
1 'polypeptide(L)'
;MSESSKSVESLITSLQQALFKRIEKQERTHRNLVNQVYSQLESLFWLEKKLSLKNQLPPLRGWATSPDVLLKLHSFITESKPSCVVEFGSGASTIVIADALKQNGSGKLYSFDDSEEFGGKTLCNLKEEGLESFVNLTVAPLVPWLGSHLTPENETPYWYDAKVLDILDSVDLVWVDGPPGKTCKFSRFPAVPAVIDKLHSSSQVWMDDTIREEETQICEAWSELTKMSLEFFSLEKGVGVLSYSNENNVVGNKPNVTISEPNDSIVSKLDFN
;
A
#
# COMPACT_ATOMS: atom_id res chain seq x y z
N MET A 1 -8.65 -63.00 -8.65
CA MET A 1 -8.74 -61.65 -8.04
C MET A 1 -8.66 -60.66 -9.19
N SER A 2 -9.78 -59.99 -9.47
CA SER A 2 -10.12 -59.37 -10.76
C SER A 2 -9.48 -57.98 -10.98
N GLU A 3 -9.33 -57.57 -12.24
CA GLU A 3 -8.93 -56.21 -12.65
C GLU A 3 -9.70 -55.09 -11.93
N SER A 4 -10.97 -55.36 -11.58
CA SER A 4 -11.80 -54.47 -10.77
C SER A 4 -11.20 -54.13 -9.40
N SER A 5 -10.58 -55.12 -8.71
CA SER A 5 -9.92 -54.89 -7.41
C SER A 5 -8.70 -53.97 -7.54
N LYS A 6 -7.89 -54.14 -8.60
CA LYS A 6 -6.73 -53.29 -8.88
C LYS A 6 -7.13 -51.86 -9.24
N SER A 7 -8.24 -51.71 -9.98
CA SER A 7 -8.82 -50.40 -10.31
C SER A 7 -9.29 -49.66 -9.06
N VAL A 8 -9.97 -50.36 -8.14
CA VAL A 8 -10.41 -49.80 -6.85
C VAL A 8 -9.23 -49.39 -5.97
N GLU A 9 -8.17 -50.20 -5.87
CA GLU A 9 -6.95 -49.85 -5.12
C GLU A 9 -6.25 -48.61 -5.69
N SER A 10 -6.18 -48.48 -7.02
CA SER A 10 -5.63 -47.30 -7.69
C SER A 10 -6.46 -46.04 -7.39
N LEU A 11 -7.79 -46.15 -7.44
CA LEU A 11 -8.72 -45.07 -7.07
C LEU A 11 -8.56 -44.67 -5.60
N ILE A 12 -8.43 -45.62 -4.67
CA ILE A 12 -8.18 -45.33 -3.25
C ILE A 12 -6.86 -44.61 -3.07
N THR A 13 -5.80 -45.06 -3.75
CA THR A 13 -4.45 -44.47 -3.65
C THR A 13 -4.44 -43.03 -4.17
N SER A 14 -5.07 -42.78 -5.33
CA SER A 14 -5.18 -41.43 -5.91
C SER A 14 -6.01 -40.49 -5.02
N LEU A 15 -7.11 -40.98 -4.43
CA LEU A 15 -7.91 -40.23 -3.47
C LEU A 15 -7.10 -39.90 -2.21
N GLN A 16 -6.35 -40.86 -1.66
CA GLN A 16 -5.47 -40.64 -0.51
C GLN A 16 -4.44 -39.55 -0.82
N GLN A 17 -3.76 -39.61 -1.98
CA GLN A 17 -2.80 -38.59 -2.39
C GLN A 17 -3.44 -37.20 -2.53
N ALA A 18 -4.64 -37.12 -3.11
CA ALA A 18 -5.37 -35.86 -3.23
C ALA A 18 -5.77 -35.29 -1.86
N LEU A 19 -6.21 -36.15 -0.93
CA LEU A 19 -6.53 -35.75 0.45
C LEU A 19 -5.29 -35.26 1.19
N PHE A 20 -4.15 -35.96 1.12
CA PHE A 20 -2.89 -35.51 1.73
C PHE A 20 -2.46 -34.15 1.20
N LYS A 21 -2.47 -33.95 -0.13
CA LYS A 21 -2.15 -32.65 -0.73
C LYS A 21 -3.07 -31.54 -0.24
N ARG A 22 -4.36 -31.83 -0.04
CA ARG A 22 -5.33 -30.85 0.47
C ARG A 22 -5.08 -30.51 1.94
N ILE A 23 -4.75 -31.51 2.76
CA ILE A 23 -4.39 -31.33 4.18
C ILE A 23 -3.12 -30.48 4.28
N GLU A 24 -2.05 -30.82 3.54
CA GLU A 24 -0.80 -30.04 3.54
C GLU A 24 -1.03 -28.60 3.11
N LYS A 25 -1.84 -28.38 2.06
CA LYS A 25 -2.22 -27.04 1.61
C LYS A 25 -2.96 -26.29 2.72
N GLN A 26 -3.92 -26.93 3.39
CA GLN A 26 -4.69 -26.32 4.47
C GLN A 26 -3.81 -25.97 5.67
N GLU A 27 -2.90 -26.84 6.07
CA GLU A 27 -1.93 -26.56 7.14
C GLU A 27 -1.02 -25.38 6.80
N ARG A 28 -0.53 -25.30 5.56
CA ARG A 28 0.27 -24.15 5.10
C ARG A 28 -0.55 -22.87 5.16
N THR A 29 -1.79 -22.89 4.67
CA THR A 29 -2.69 -21.73 4.75
C THR A 29 -2.94 -21.30 6.21
N HIS A 30 -3.20 -22.25 7.11
CA HIS A 30 -3.42 -21.95 8.52
C HIS A 30 -2.16 -21.34 9.17
N ARG A 31 -0.97 -21.92 8.93
CA ARG A 31 0.30 -21.37 9.43
C ARG A 31 0.53 -19.94 8.92
N ASN A 32 0.29 -19.70 7.64
CA ASN A 32 0.45 -18.37 7.04
C ASN A 32 -0.53 -17.37 7.66
N LEU A 33 -1.79 -17.75 7.86
CA LEU A 33 -2.78 -16.90 8.51
C LEU A 33 -2.40 -16.55 9.95
N VAL A 34 -1.94 -17.54 10.73
CA VAL A 34 -1.48 -17.31 12.11
C VAL A 34 -0.29 -16.35 12.14
N ASN A 35 0.70 -16.55 11.26
CA ASN A 35 1.86 -15.67 11.17
C ASN A 35 1.47 -14.25 10.73
N GLN A 36 0.53 -14.12 9.79
CA GLN A 36 0.02 -12.83 9.35
C GLN A 36 -0.69 -12.09 10.49
N VAL A 37 -1.58 -12.78 11.22
CA VAL A 37 -2.27 -12.19 12.38
C VAL A 37 -1.26 -11.77 13.46
N TYR A 38 -0.26 -12.62 13.74
CA TYR A 38 0.79 -12.29 14.70
C TYR A 38 1.55 -11.02 14.29
N SER A 39 2.00 -10.94 13.02
CA SER A 39 2.70 -9.77 12.48
C SER A 39 1.86 -8.49 12.57
N GLN A 40 0.56 -8.58 12.28
CA GLN A 40 -0.35 -7.43 12.39
C GLN A 40 -0.58 -6.99 13.83
N LEU A 41 -0.65 -7.93 14.79
CA LEU A 41 -0.78 -7.61 16.21
C LEU A 41 0.52 -6.99 16.74
N GLU A 42 1.67 -7.54 16.36
CA GLU A 42 2.98 -6.96 16.71
C GLU A 42 3.12 -5.55 16.14
N SER A 43 2.76 -5.34 14.88
CA SER A 43 2.80 -4.02 14.24
C SER A 43 1.85 -3.03 14.88
N LEU A 44 0.62 -3.47 15.22
CA LEU A 44 -0.34 -2.65 15.94
C LEU A 44 0.18 -2.25 17.32
N PHE A 45 0.78 -3.18 18.07
CA PHE A 45 1.37 -2.89 19.38
C PHE A 45 2.49 -1.85 19.29
N TRP A 46 3.37 -1.96 18.30
CA TRP A 46 4.43 -0.96 18.09
C TRP A 46 3.89 0.38 17.60
N LEU A 47 2.85 0.38 16.77
CA LEU A 47 2.17 1.58 16.31
C LEU A 47 1.51 2.30 17.49
N GLU A 48 0.75 1.60 18.33
CA GLU A 48 0.12 2.15 19.53
C GLU A 48 1.16 2.79 20.46
N LYS A 49 2.32 2.14 20.64
CA LYS A 49 3.41 2.69 21.45
C LYS A 49 4.02 3.98 20.86
N LYS A 50 4.00 4.13 19.54
CA LYS A 50 4.56 5.29 18.83
C LYS A 50 3.58 6.45 18.74
N LEU A 51 2.28 6.17 18.70
CA LEU A 51 1.23 7.17 18.58
C LEU A 51 1.08 7.99 19.87
N SER A 52 0.78 9.29 19.73
CA SER A 52 0.51 10.21 20.84
C SER A 52 -0.96 10.68 20.85
N LEU A 53 -1.86 9.73 20.57
CA LEU A 53 -3.31 9.95 20.52
C LEU A 53 -3.92 10.08 21.92
N LYS A 54 -5.04 10.78 22.01
CA LYS A 54 -5.87 10.95 23.21
C LYS A 54 -6.90 9.86 23.37
N ASN A 55 -7.50 9.37 22.27
CA ASN A 55 -8.51 8.31 22.31
C ASN A 55 -8.01 7.04 21.61
N GLN A 56 -8.47 6.77 20.39
CA GLN A 56 -8.22 5.51 19.70
C GLN A 56 -8.11 5.72 18.19
N LEU A 57 -7.42 4.81 17.51
CA LEU A 57 -7.47 4.73 16.06
C LEU A 57 -8.87 4.29 15.60
N PRO A 58 -9.32 4.74 14.41
CA PRO A 58 -10.45 4.11 13.75
C PRO A 58 -10.15 2.63 13.43
N PRO A 59 -11.16 1.78 13.23
CA PRO A 59 -10.95 0.36 12.92
C PRO A 59 -10.06 0.15 11.68
N LEU A 60 -9.00 -0.67 11.83
CA LEU A 60 -7.96 -0.90 10.81
C LEU A 60 -8.21 -2.16 9.96
N ARG A 61 -9.47 -2.49 9.68
CA ARG A 61 -9.86 -3.67 8.90
C ARG A 61 -10.78 -3.32 7.75
N GLY A 62 -10.84 -4.21 6.76
CA GLY A 62 -11.55 -3.94 5.51
C GLY A 62 -10.75 -3.01 4.62
N TRP A 63 -11.29 -1.82 4.37
CA TRP A 63 -10.72 -0.87 3.42
C TRP A 63 -9.48 -0.14 3.97
N ALA A 64 -9.42 0.12 5.27
CA ALA A 64 -8.31 0.84 5.90
C ALA A 64 -6.94 0.17 5.70
N THR A 65 -5.90 0.97 5.54
CA THR A 65 -4.48 0.58 5.53
C THR A 65 -4.11 -0.30 6.73
N SER A 66 -3.28 -1.32 6.51
CA SER A 66 -2.94 -2.31 7.54
C SER A 66 -1.97 -1.74 8.61
N PRO A 67 -2.02 -2.24 9.85
CA PRO A 67 -1.15 -1.77 10.95
C PRO A 67 0.34 -1.72 10.64
N ASP A 68 0.89 -2.69 9.92
CA ASP A 68 2.30 -2.74 9.53
C ASP A 68 2.69 -1.62 8.55
N VAL A 69 1.81 -1.31 7.60
CA VAL A 69 1.96 -0.17 6.68
C VAL A 69 1.89 1.15 7.44
N LEU A 70 0.90 1.31 8.33
CA LEU A 70 0.76 2.51 9.17
C LEU A 70 1.97 2.72 10.08
N LEU A 71 2.52 1.66 10.66
CA LEU A 71 3.73 1.71 11.48
C LEU A 71 4.95 2.19 10.66
N LYS A 72 5.11 1.67 9.43
CA LYS A 72 6.18 2.08 8.53
C LYS A 72 6.02 3.55 8.13
N LEU A 73 4.81 3.97 7.79
CA LEU A 73 4.48 5.35 7.42
C LEU A 73 4.75 6.34 8.56
N HIS A 74 4.29 6.03 9.78
CA HIS A 74 4.57 6.84 10.98
C HIS A 74 6.07 7.00 11.22
N SER A 75 6.81 5.89 11.17
CA SER A 75 8.26 5.88 11.40
C SER A 75 8.98 6.72 10.35
N PHE A 76 8.60 6.58 9.08
CA PHE A 76 9.18 7.39 8.01
C PHE A 76 8.94 8.89 8.21
N ILE A 77 7.72 9.31 8.55
CA ILE A 77 7.40 10.73 8.71
C ILE A 77 8.10 11.33 9.93
N THR A 78 8.17 10.60 11.04
CA THR A 78 8.89 11.06 12.25
C THR A 78 10.40 11.17 12.03
N GLU A 79 10.98 10.33 11.18
CA GLU A 79 12.41 10.34 10.85
C GLU A 79 12.76 11.39 9.79
N SER A 80 12.00 11.46 8.69
CA SER A 80 12.27 12.34 7.54
C SER A 80 11.78 13.78 7.73
N LYS A 81 10.81 14.00 8.62
CA LYS A 81 10.24 15.31 8.97
C LYS A 81 9.77 16.12 7.75
N PRO A 82 8.88 15.55 6.90
CA PRO A 82 8.39 16.25 5.73
C PRO A 82 7.63 17.52 6.14
N SER A 83 7.80 18.59 5.36
CA SER A 83 7.07 19.84 5.54
C SER A 83 5.70 19.79 4.87
N CYS A 84 5.59 19.10 3.73
CA CYS A 84 4.35 18.96 2.98
C CYS A 84 4.09 17.49 2.62
N VAL A 85 3.00 16.93 3.16
CA VAL A 85 2.51 15.59 2.82
C VAL A 85 1.19 15.74 2.07
N VAL A 86 1.03 15.01 0.97
CA VAL A 86 -0.21 14.92 0.22
C VAL A 86 -0.75 13.49 0.34
N GLU A 87 -2.04 13.37 0.64
CA GLU A 87 -2.75 12.10 0.72
C GLU A 87 -3.94 12.09 -0.24
N PHE A 88 -4.11 10.97 -0.95
CA PHE A 88 -5.30 10.66 -1.71
C PHE A 88 -5.97 9.44 -1.08
N GLY A 89 -7.22 9.59 -0.65
CA GLY A 89 -7.96 8.62 0.17
C GLY A 89 -7.75 8.87 1.67
N SER A 90 -8.76 9.39 2.36
CA SER A 90 -8.65 9.71 3.79
C SER A 90 -9.07 8.53 4.68
N GLY A 91 -8.63 8.54 5.93
CA GLY A 91 -9.04 7.53 6.91
C GLY A 91 -8.05 7.37 8.05
N ALA A 92 -7.68 6.12 8.32
CA ALA A 92 -6.74 5.79 9.41
C ALA A 92 -5.34 6.36 9.16
N SER A 93 -4.86 6.31 7.92
CA SER A 93 -3.59 6.91 7.49
C SER A 93 -3.54 8.40 7.80
N THR A 94 -4.64 9.13 7.57
CA THR A 94 -4.74 10.56 7.90
C THR A 94 -4.42 10.84 9.36
N ILE A 95 -4.98 10.04 10.28
CA ILE A 95 -4.75 10.20 11.73
C ILE A 95 -3.30 9.90 12.09
N VAL A 96 -2.73 8.83 11.52
CA VAL A 96 -1.34 8.41 11.77
C VAL A 96 -0.33 9.42 11.24
N ILE A 97 -0.55 9.95 10.03
CA ILE A 97 0.28 11.00 9.43
C ILE A 97 0.20 12.27 10.28
N ALA A 98 -1.01 12.70 10.65
CA ALA A 98 -1.21 13.91 11.43
C ALA A 98 -0.57 13.83 12.83
N ASP A 99 -0.64 12.67 13.48
CA ASP A 99 0.06 12.40 14.73
C ASP A 99 1.58 12.51 14.56
N ALA A 100 2.15 11.88 13.52
CA ALA A 100 3.58 11.95 13.23
C ALA A 100 4.07 13.38 12.98
N LEU A 101 3.32 14.18 12.19
CA LEU A 101 3.62 15.59 11.95
C LEU A 101 3.53 16.43 13.24
N LYS A 102 2.53 16.15 14.09
CA LYS A 102 2.41 16.78 15.40
C LYS A 102 3.60 16.47 16.31
N GLN A 103 4.07 15.23 16.32
CA GLN A 103 5.26 14.84 17.08
C GLN A 103 6.54 15.53 16.55
N ASN A 104 6.63 15.74 15.25
CA ASN A 104 7.72 16.54 14.65
C ASN A 104 7.65 18.03 15.04
N GLY A 105 6.47 18.50 15.43
CA GLY A 105 6.20 19.92 15.72
C GLY A 105 6.09 20.79 14.47
N SER A 106 6.07 20.20 13.28
CA SER A 106 6.06 20.89 12.00
C SER A 106 5.46 20.04 10.88
N GLY A 107 5.17 20.70 9.76
CA GLY A 107 4.64 20.09 8.56
C GLY A 107 3.11 20.09 8.49
N LYS A 108 2.58 19.87 7.29
CA LYS A 108 1.15 19.90 7.00
C LYS A 108 0.78 18.74 6.08
N LEU A 109 -0.33 18.08 6.40
CA LEU A 109 -0.98 17.10 5.54
C LEU A 109 -2.10 17.78 4.75
N TYR A 110 -2.11 17.57 3.43
CA TYR A 110 -3.22 17.87 2.55
C TYR A 110 -3.86 16.56 2.11
N SER A 111 -5.06 16.26 2.61
CA SER A 111 -5.75 14.98 2.42
C SER A 111 -7.01 15.18 1.58
N PHE A 112 -7.15 14.38 0.53
CA PHE A 112 -8.26 14.47 -0.42
C PHE A 112 -9.09 13.19 -0.41
N ASP A 113 -10.40 13.32 -0.29
CA ASP A 113 -11.35 12.20 -0.28
C ASP A 113 -12.52 12.48 -1.22
N ASP A 114 -13.05 11.46 -1.89
CA ASP A 114 -14.19 11.61 -2.82
C ASP A 114 -15.55 11.42 -2.12
N SER A 115 -15.54 10.93 -0.88
CA SER A 115 -16.72 10.63 -0.11
C SER A 115 -16.95 11.64 1.01
N GLU A 116 -18.08 12.32 0.97
CA GLU A 116 -18.53 13.16 2.09
C GLU A 116 -18.68 12.35 3.40
N GLU A 117 -19.10 11.08 3.29
CA GLU A 117 -19.28 10.21 4.46
C GLU A 117 -17.93 9.86 5.11
N PHE A 118 -16.96 9.38 4.33
CA PHE A 118 -15.66 8.99 4.87
C PHE A 118 -14.85 10.22 5.29
N GLY A 119 -14.80 11.28 4.47
CA GLY A 119 -14.16 12.54 4.83
C GLY A 119 -14.76 13.17 6.10
N GLY A 120 -16.09 13.11 6.27
CA GLY A 120 -16.76 13.57 7.49
C GLY A 120 -16.39 12.77 8.74
N LYS A 121 -16.28 11.44 8.63
CA LYS A 121 -15.80 10.58 9.72
C LYS A 121 -14.34 10.86 10.08
N THR A 122 -13.47 10.99 9.08
CA THR A 122 -12.06 11.33 9.28
C THR A 122 -11.90 12.68 9.97
N LEU A 123 -12.68 13.69 9.56
CA LEU A 123 -12.67 15.00 10.21
C LEU A 123 -13.11 14.89 11.68
N CYS A 124 -14.14 14.10 12.01
CA CYS A 124 -14.56 13.86 13.40
C CYS A 124 -13.43 13.28 14.25
N ASN A 125 -12.77 12.23 13.75
CA ASN A 125 -11.63 11.61 14.43
C ASN A 125 -10.48 12.62 14.64
N LEU A 126 -10.17 13.46 13.65
CA LEU A 126 -9.15 14.51 13.79
C LEU A 126 -9.49 15.51 14.91
N LYS A 127 -10.77 15.87 15.08
CA LYS A 127 -11.21 16.78 16.16
C LYS A 127 -11.04 16.12 17.52
N GLU A 128 -11.48 14.87 17.66
CA GLU A 128 -11.40 14.10 18.89
C GLU A 128 -9.94 13.95 19.37
N GLU A 129 -9.01 13.78 18.44
CA GLU A 129 -7.57 13.68 18.71
C GLU A 129 -6.85 15.04 18.84
N GLY A 130 -7.52 16.14 18.44
CA GLY A 130 -6.94 17.47 18.40
C GLY A 130 -5.79 17.59 17.39
N LEU A 131 -5.99 17.04 16.19
CA LEU A 131 -5.02 16.97 15.09
C LEU A 131 -5.36 17.91 13.91
N GLU A 132 -6.50 18.59 13.95
CA GLU A 132 -7.00 19.46 12.87
C GLU A 132 -5.99 20.52 12.43
N SER A 133 -5.15 21.03 13.34
CA SER A 133 -4.14 22.05 13.00
C SER A 133 -3.08 21.53 12.02
N PHE A 134 -2.86 20.21 11.93
CA PHE A 134 -1.87 19.56 11.06
C PHE A 134 -2.45 19.07 9.74
N VAL A 135 -3.77 19.11 9.55
CA VAL A 135 -4.42 18.57 8.36
C VAL A 135 -5.25 19.63 7.64
N ASN A 136 -5.21 19.63 6.32
CA ASN A 136 -6.17 20.29 5.46
C ASN A 136 -6.91 19.18 4.68
N LEU A 137 -8.05 18.76 5.20
CA LEU A 137 -8.87 17.71 4.59
C LEU A 137 -9.91 18.37 3.68
N THR A 138 -9.91 17.98 2.41
CA THR A 138 -10.85 18.48 1.40
C THR A 138 -11.59 17.30 0.77
N VAL A 139 -12.93 17.34 0.81
CA VAL A 139 -13.75 16.42 0.03
C VAL A 139 -13.81 16.94 -1.40
N ALA A 140 -13.23 16.21 -2.35
CA ALA A 140 -13.07 16.60 -3.73
C ALA A 140 -13.78 15.60 -4.66
N PRO A 141 -14.75 16.03 -5.47
CA PRO A 141 -15.46 15.12 -6.36
C PRO A 141 -14.53 14.53 -7.43
N LEU A 142 -14.84 13.31 -7.86
CA LEU A 142 -14.16 12.69 -8.99
C LEU A 142 -14.71 13.25 -10.30
N VAL A 143 -13.83 13.78 -11.14
CA VAL A 143 -14.12 14.36 -12.45
C VAL A 143 -13.32 13.63 -13.53
N PRO A 144 -13.72 13.69 -14.82
CA PRO A 144 -12.92 13.15 -15.90
C PRO A 144 -11.49 13.68 -15.88
N TRP A 145 -10.51 12.76 -15.85
CA TRP A 145 -9.10 13.10 -15.87
C TRP A 145 -8.64 13.41 -17.30
N LEU A 146 -7.99 14.57 -17.47
CA LEU A 146 -7.57 15.09 -18.78
C LEU A 146 -6.06 14.94 -19.04
N GLY A 147 -5.29 14.48 -18.05
CA GLY A 147 -3.85 14.26 -18.20
C GLY A 147 -3.51 12.90 -18.80
N SER A 148 -2.22 12.56 -18.79
CA SER A 148 -1.76 11.24 -19.23
C SER A 148 -2.36 10.14 -18.36
N HIS A 149 -2.64 8.99 -18.99
CA HIS A 149 -3.24 7.83 -18.32
C HIS A 149 -2.78 6.52 -18.97
N LEU A 150 -2.86 5.41 -18.21
CA LEU A 150 -2.52 4.07 -18.71
C LEU A 150 -3.67 3.38 -19.47
N THR A 151 -4.89 3.92 -19.38
CA THR A 151 -6.04 3.36 -20.10
C THR A 151 -5.99 3.70 -21.59
N PRO A 152 -6.53 2.84 -22.46
CA PRO A 152 -6.67 3.17 -23.88
C PRO A 152 -7.62 4.36 -24.09
N GLU A 153 -7.51 5.03 -25.25
CA GLU A 153 -8.23 6.28 -25.56
C GLU A 153 -9.77 6.20 -25.50
N ASN A 154 -10.34 4.99 -25.48
CA ASN A 154 -11.79 4.77 -25.46
C ASN A 154 -12.38 4.68 -24.04
N GLU A 155 -11.57 4.72 -22.99
CA GLU A 155 -12.01 4.74 -21.59
C GLU A 155 -11.69 6.10 -20.97
N THR A 156 -12.69 6.69 -20.30
CA THR A 156 -12.50 7.95 -19.57
C THR A 156 -12.06 7.66 -18.13
N PRO A 157 -10.81 7.96 -17.76
CA PRO A 157 -10.38 7.88 -16.36
C PRO A 157 -11.03 8.98 -15.52
N TYR A 158 -11.17 8.73 -14.22
CA TYR A 158 -11.72 9.68 -13.25
C TYR A 158 -10.71 9.90 -12.12
N TRP A 159 -10.59 11.17 -11.69
CA TRP A 159 -9.66 11.59 -10.65
C TRP A 159 -10.26 12.73 -9.83
N TYR A 160 -9.70 13.02 -8.66
CA TYR A 160 -10.02 14.20 -7.87
C TYR A 160 -9.88 15.47 -8.72
N ASP A 161 -10.77 16.46 -8.53
CA ASP A 161 -10.65 17.76 -9.21
C ASP A 161 -9.29 18.41 -8.90
N ALA A 162 -8.38 18.40 -9.88
CA ALA A 162 -6.99 18.79 -9.72
C ALA A 162 -6.79 20.23 -9.22
N LYS A 163 -7.81 21.09 -9.32
CA LYS A 163 -7.78 22.46 -8.76
C LYS A 163 -7.49 22.47 -7.25
N VAL A 164 -7.80 21.39 -6.54
CA VAL A 164 -7.49 21.27 -5.11
C VAL A 164 -5.98 21.21 -4.83
N LEU A 165 -5.16 20.93 -5.86
CA LEU A 165 -3.70 20.84 -5.77
C LEU A 165 -3.00 22.15 -6.08
N ASP A 166 -3.71 23.17 -6.60
CA ASP A 166 -3.14 24.48 -6.94
C ASP A 166 -2.60 25.25 -5.72
N ILE A 167 -3.03 24.84 -4.52
CA ILE A 167 -2.56 25.40 -3.24
C ILE A 167 -1.16 24.91 -2.83
N LEU A 168 -0.61 23.93 -3.55
CA LEU A 168 0.63 23.24 -3.20
C LEU A 168 1.78 23.75 -4.05
N ASP A 169 2.85 24.22 -3.40
CA ASP A 169 4.08 24.66 -4.08
C ASP A 169 5.10 23.53 -4.25
N SER A 170 5.25 22.70 -3.22
CA SER A 170 6.25 21.61 -3.15
C SER A 170 5.72 20.49 -2.27
N VAL A 171 6.03 19.24 -2.61
CA VAL A 171 5.55 18.04 -1.91
C VAL A 171 6.70 17.12 -1.55
N ASP A 172 6.88 16.83 -0.25
CA ASP A 172 7.93 15.94 0.25
C ASP A 172 7.50 14.47 0.22
N LEU A 173 6.22 14.20 0.48
CA LEU A 173 5.66 12.84 0.50
C LEU A 173 4.27 12.82 -0.11
N VAL A 174 4.04 11.90 -1.06
CA VAL A 174 2.73 11.56 -1.58
C VAL A 174 2.33 10.18 -1.05
N TRP A 175 1.18 10.09 -0.39
CA TRP A 175 0.55 8.84 0.06
C TRP A 175 -0.70 8.56 -0.76
N VAL A 176 -0.80 7.38 -1.37
CA VAL A 176 -1.89 7.03 -2.28
C VAL A 176 -2.61 5.77 -1.79
N ASP A 177 -3.84 5.94 -1.34
CA ASP A 177 -4.79 4.86 -1.03
C ASP A 177 -6.17 5.08 -1.72
N GLY A 178 -6.34 6.20 -2.41
CA GLY A 178 -7.57 6.60 -3.10
C GLY A 178 -7.32 7.10 -4.54
N PRO A 179 -8.37 7.15 -5.36
CA PRO A 179 -9.73 6.67 -5.08
C PRO A 179 -9.80 5.14 -5.16
N PRO A 180 -10.95 4.52 -4.84
CA PRO A 180 -11.12 3.08 -4.93
C PRO A 180 -10.81 2.50 -6.32
N GLY A 181 -10.14 1.34 -6.39
CA GLY A 181 -9.86 0.64 -7.65
C GLY A 181 -11.08 0.38 -8.54
N LYS A 182 -12.28 0.29 -7.95
CA LYS A 182 -13.56 0.12 -8.67
C LYS A 182 -14.04 1.37 -9.42
N THR A 183 -13.40 2.53 -9.24
CA THR A 183 -13.76 3.80 -9.87
C THR A 183 -13.56 3.74 -11.39
N CYS A 184 -12.38 3.34 -11.82
CA CYS A 184 -12.03 3.07 -13.21
C CYS A 184 -10.74 2.24 -13.23
N LYS A 185 -10.42 1.65 -14.39
CA LYS A 185 -9.13 0.97 -14.57
C LYS A 185 -7.99 1.97 -14.35
N PHE A 186 -6.97 1.56 -13.61
CA PHE A 186 -5.83 2.37 -13.17
C PHE A 186 -6.23 3.64 -12.39
N SER A 187 -7.31 3.58 -11.61
CA SER A 187 -7.89 4.76 -10.93
C SER A 187 -6.92 5.58 -10.07
N ARG A 188 -5.89 4.94 -9.51
CA ARG A 188 -4.87 5.60 -8.68
C ARG A 188 -3.75 6.25 -9.50
N PHE A 189 -3.58 5.89 -10.78
CA PHE A 189 -2.51 6.37 -11.65
C PHE A 189 -2.36 7.90 -11.72
N PRO A 190 -3.44 8.71 -11.77
CA PRO A 190 -3.28 10.15 -11.90
C PRO A 190 -2.59 10.82 -10.69
N ALA A 191 -2.42 10.14 -9.55
CA ALA A 191 -1.79 10.72 -8.36
C ALA A 191 -0.44 11.38 -8.65
N VAL A 192 0.46 10.69 -9.35
CA VAL A 192 1.78 11.25 -9.70
C VAL A 192 1.69 12.30 -10.80
N PRO A 193 1.07 12.05 -11.98
CA PRO A 193 0.89 13.08 -13.00
C PRO A 193 0.26 14.38 -12.49
N ALA A 194 -0.62 14.33 -11.50
CA ALA A 194 -1.30 15.49 -10.94
C ALA A 194 -0.40 16.36 -10.03
N VAL A 195 0.68 15.81 -9.47
CA VAL A 195 1.60 16.53 -8.56
C VAL A 195 3.05 16.52 -9.03
N ILE A 196 3.34 15.97 -10.22
CA ILE A 196 4.71 15.76 -10.70
C ILE A 196 5.53 17.05 -10.78
N ASP A 197 4.88 18.17 -11.07
CA ASP A 197 5.49 19.51 -11.13
C ASP A 197 5.84 20.09 -9.76
N LYS A 198 5.33 19.48 -8.69
CA LYS A 198 5.56 19.85 -7.28
C LYS A 198 6.54 18.91 -6.57
N LEU A 199 6.98 17.84 -7.24
CA LEU A 199 7.99 16.91 -6.71
C LEU A 199 9.39 17.50 -6.89
N HIS A 200 10.26 17.24 -5.92
CA HIS A 200 11.67 17.63 -5.90
C HIS A 200 12.56 16.42 -5.60
N SER A 201 13.87 16.59 -5.67
CA SER A 201 14.86 15.50 -5.57
C SER A 201 14.85 14.69 -4.26
N SER A 202 14.12 15.13 -3.23
CA SER A 202 13.96 14.40 -1.97
C SER A 202 12.54 13.87 -1.76
N SER A 203 11.63 14.13 -2.70
CA SER A 203 10.26 13.66 -2.62
C SER A 203 10.19 12.14 -2.71
N GLN A 204 9.22 11.56 -2.00
CA GLN A 204 8.84 10.16 -2.15
C GLN A 204 7.36 10.01 -2.50
N VAL A 205 7.03 8.94 -3.22
CA VAL A 205 5.65 8.56 -3.54
C VAL A 205 5.41 7.16 -3.02
N TRP A 206 4.38 6.98 -2.22
CA TRP A 206 4.03 5.73 -1.55
C TRP A 206 2.63 5.31 -1.99
N MET A 207 2.49 4.04 -2.37
CA MET A 207 1.24 3.43 -2.81
C MET A 207 0.86 2.30 -1.85
N ASP A 208 -0.36 2.30 -1.32
CA ASP A 208 -0.94 1.17 -0.56
C ASP A 208 -1.49 0.09 -1.52
N ASP A 209 -1.88 -1.06 -0.97
CA ASP A 209 -2.56 -2.14 -1.71
C ASP A 209 -1.73 -2.78 -2.85
N THR A 210 -0.40 -2.70 -2.86
CA THR A 210 0.44 -3.27 -3.94
C THR A 210 0.50 -4.81 -3.97
N ILE A 211 -0.32 -5.50 -3.17
CA ILE A 211 -0.66 -6.92 -3.43
C ILE A 211 -1.56 -7.10 -4.66
N ARG A 212 -2.15 -6.01 -5.16
CA ARG A 212 -2.96 -5.98 -6.37
C ARG A 212 -2.11 -5.66 -7.59
N GLU A 213 -2.39 -6.36 -8.69
CA GLU A 213 -1.64 -6.24 -9.94
C GLU A 213 -1.72 -4.84 -10.55
N GLU A 214 -2.88 -4.20 -10.50
CA GLU A 214 -3.08 -2.86 -11.07
C GLU A 214 -2.19 -1.82 -10.38
N GLU A 215 -2.10 -1.86 -9.05
CA GLU A 215 -1.29 -0.97 -8.23
C GLU A 215 0.21 -1.17 -8.48
N THR A 216 0.66 -2.41 -8.73
CA THR A 216 2.06 -2.66 -9.14
C THR A 216 2.37 -2.07 -10.52
N GLN A 217 1.47 -2.22 -11.50
CA GLN A 217 1.62 -1.65 -12.84
C GLN A 217 1.64 -0.11 -12.81
N ILE A 218 0.82 0.49 -11.94
CA ILE A 218 0.83 1.95 -11.70
C ILE A 218 2.18 2.40 -11.17
N CYS A 219 2.71 1.72 -10.15
CA CYS A 219 4.02 2.03 -9.57
C CYS A 219 5.15 1.96 -10.61
N GLU A 220 5.14 0.93 -11.45
CA GLU A 220 6.12 0.77 -12.53
C GLU A 220 6.05 1.93 -13.54
N ALA A 221 4.84 2.29 -13.97
CA ALA A 221 4.66 3.41 -14.88
C ALA A 221 5.06 4.76 -14.27
N TRP A 222 4.82 4.96 -12.97
CA TRP A 222 5.30 6.14 -12.26
C TRP A 222 6.82 6.19 -12.16
N SER A 223 7.46 5.05 -11.92
CA SER A 223 8.92 4.92 -11.93
C SER A 223 9.50 5.31 -13.29
N GLU A 224 8.89 4.85 -14.38
CA GLU A 224 9.29 5.24 -15.74
C GLU A 224 9.09 6.73 -16.02
N LEU A 225 7.98 7.30 -15.56
CA LEU A 225 7.62 8.71 -15.77
C LEU A 225 8.54 9.66 -15.00
N THR A 226 8.86 9.33 -13.76
CA THR A 226 9.62 10.20 -12.83
C THR A 226 11.12 9.90 -12.79
N LYS A 227 11.53 8.72 -13.29
CA LYS A 227 12.88 8.15 -13.13
C LYS A 227 13.27 7.88 -11.67
N MET A 228 12.29 7.79 -10.77
CA MET A 228 12.51 7.35 -9.40
C MET A 228 12.84 5.85 -9.36
N SER A 229 13.62 5.43 -8.37
CA SER A 229 13.77 4.02 -8.01
C SER A 229 12.49 3.52 -7.35
N LEU A 230 12.09 2.27 -7.63
CA LEU A 230 10.89 1.63 -7.09
C LEU A 230 11.27 0.43 -6.22
N GLU A 231 10.77 0.38 -5.00
CA GLU A 231 10.89 -0.75 -4.07
C GLU A 231 9.51 -1.20 -3.59
N PHE A 232 9.25 -2.51 -3.60
CA PHE A 232 8.04 -3.09 -3.04
C PHE A 232 8.34 -3.76 -1.70
N PHE A 233 7.55 -3.42 -0.69
CA PHE A 233 7.63 -4.02 0.64
C PHE A 233 6.54 -5.08 0.82
N SER A 234 6.93 -6.29 1.20
CA SER A 234 6.03 -7.42 1.48
C SER A 234 5.32 -7.27 2.85
N LEU A 235 4.46 -6.26 2.95
CA LEU A 235 3.53 -6.03 4.08
C LEU A 235 2.17 -6.66 3.78
N GLU A 236 1.24 -6.71 4.74
CA GLU A 236 -0.05 -7.41 4.58
C GLU A 236 -0.82 -7.01 3.32
N LYS A 237 -0.90 -5.69 3.05
CA LYS A 237 -1.49 -5.14 1.83
C LYS A 237 -0.45 -4.74 0.78
N GLY A 238 0.84 -4.86 1.09
CA GLY A 238 1.93 -4.40 0.25
C GLY A 238 2.05 -2.88 0.20
N VAL A 239 3.27 -2.38 0.04
CA VAL A 239 3.52 -0.95 -0.22
C VAL A 239 4.55 -0.81 -1.32
N GLY A 240 4.26 0.03 -2.31
CA GLY A 240 5.22 0.48 -3.30
C GLY A 240 5.79 1.83 -2.88
N VAL A 241 7.12 1.96 -2.86
CA VAL A 241 7.81 3.21 -2.54
C VAL A 241 8.66 3.62 -3.72
N LEU A 242 8.42 4.83 -4.22
CA LEU A 242 9.22 5.49 -5.23
C LEU A 242 10.04 6.60 -4.58
N SER A 243 11.33 6.66 -4.91
CA SER A 243 12.23 7.72 -4.44
C SER A 243 13.32 8.03 -5.45
N TYR A 244 13.80 9.27 -5.51
CA TYR A 244 14.95 9.61 -6.32
C TYR A 244 16.22 8.97 -5.77
N SER A 245 17.01 8.37 -6.66
CA SER A 245 18.30 7.79 -6.31
C SER A 245 19.23 8.89 -5.80
N ASN A 246 19.64 8.80 -4.52
CA ASN A 246 20.71 9.67 -4.02
C ASN A 246 22.03 9.28 -4.71
N GLU A 247 22.51 10.11 -5.64
CA GLU A 247 23.84 9.94 -6.27
C GLU A 247 24.98 9.90 -5.24
N ASN A 248 24.73 10.32 -3.99
CA ASN A 248 25.71 10.33 -2.90
C ASN A 248 25.72 9.09 -1.99
N ASN A 249 24.89 8.06 -2.22
CA ASN A 249 24.89 6.82 -1.40
C ASN A 249 25.45 5.59 -2.13
N VAL A 250 26.10 5.77 -3.29
CA VAL A 250 26.76 4.68 -4.04
C VAL A 250 28.19 4.44 -3.53
N VAL A 251 28.46 4.55 -2.23
CA VAL A 251 29.67 3.98 -1.61
C VAL A 251 29.32 3.53 -0.19
N GLY A 252 29.12 2.22 -0.02
CA GLY A 252 29.17 1.60 1.30
C GLY A 252 27.84 1.16 1.89
N ASN A 253 27.14 0.23 1.23
CA ASN A 253 26.47 -0.88 1.91
C ASN A 253 25.99 -1.88 0.86
N LYS A 254 26.90 -2.77 0.42
CA LYS A 254 26.46 -4.09 -0.04
C LYS A 254 26.16 -4.91 1.22
N PRO A 255 24.91 -5.26 1.53
CA PRO A 255 24.68 -6.34 2.47
C PRO A 255 25.27 -7.61 1.85
N ASN A 256 26.19 -8.25 2.58
CA ASN A 256 26.59 -9.63 2.32
C ASN A 256 25.35 -10.50 2.58
N VAL A 257 24.49 -10.63 1.56
CA VAL A 257 23.46 -11.65 1.55
C VAL A 257 24.16 -12.93 1.11
N THR A 258 24.53 -13.74 2.10
CA THR A 258 24.74 -15.16 1.88
C THR A 258 23.39 -15.71 1.40
N ILE A 259 23.32 -16.00 0.11
CA ILE A 259 22.20 -16.70 -0.50
C ILE A 259 22.16 -18.08 0.18
N SER A 260 21.26 -18.27 1.13
CA SER A 260 20.81 -19.61 1.48
C SER A 260 20.08 -20.14 0.25
N GLU A 261 20.67 -21.16 -0.36
CA GLU A 261 20.20 -21.81 -1.58
C GLU A 261 18.68 -22.05 -1.56
N PRO A 262 17.97 -21.82 -2.68
CA PRO A 262 16.64 -22.38 -2.86
C PRO A 262 16.80 -23.90 -2.80
N ASN A 263 15.97 -24.55 -1.99
CA ASN A 263 15.93 -26.00 -1.91
C ASN A 263 15.42 -26.54 -3.27
N ASP A 264 16.35 -26.75 -4.19
CA ASP A 264 16.15 -27.48 -5.43
C ASP A 264 15.84 -28.94 -5.07
N SER A 265 14.56 -29.29 -5.03
CA SER A 265 14.17 -30.62 -5.49
C SER A 265 12.75 -30.60 -6.03
N ILE A 266 12.66 -31.07 -7.28
CA ILE A 266 11.47 -31.57 -7.98
C ILE A 266 10.68 -30.49 -8.74
N VAL A 267 11.36 -29.87 -9.71
CA VAL A 267 10.80 -29.79 -11.07
C VAL A 267 11.23 -31.06 -11.81
N SER A 268 10.33 -32.03 -11.93
CA SER A 268 10.36 -32.93 -13.10
C SER A 268 8.96 -33.50 -13.38
N LYS A 269 8.53 -33.28 -14.63
CA LYS A 269 7.43 -33.92 -15.35
C LYS A 269 6.00 -33.51 -14.99
N LEU A 270 5.54 -32.47 -15.68
CA LEU A 270 4.16 -32.44 -16.19
C LEU A 270 4.22 -32.01 -17.67
N ASP A 271 4.34 -33.01 -18.54
CA ASP A 271 3.87 -32.92 -19.92
C ASP A 271 2.33 -32.89 -19.86
N PHE A 272 1.72 -31.88 -20.46
CA PHE A 272 0.28 -31.88 -20.72
C PHE A 272 0.05 -32.22 -22.20
N ASN A 273 -0.41 -33.45 -22.44
CA ASN A 273 -1.42 -33.73 -23.46
C ASN A 273 -2.80 -33.62 -22.81
#